data_AF-A0A1C5UC35-F1
#
_entry.id   AF-A0A1C5UC35-F1
#
_cell.length_a   1.000
_cell.length_b   1.000
_cell.length_c   1.000
_cell.angle_alpha   90.00
_cell.angle_beta   90.00
_cell.angle_gamma   90.00
#
_symmetry.space_group_name_H-M   'P 1'
#
loop_
_entity.id
_entity.type
_entity.pdbx_description
1 polymer ?
#
loop_
_entity_poly.entity_id
_entity_poly.type
_entity_poly.pdbx_seq_one_letter_code
_entity_poly.pdbx_strand_id
1 'polypeptide(L)'
;MDDNKYDEQLGDMAEEDNSVPDIENNENTPDIEDNENTPEVEDDDYTPEVEDDDYTPEVKDNENTPEVEDDDYTPEVVDDDNTPDVEDENEEADAEDKDVTVDEPVSSGRKRKKKKRTGLILFLLVLILAAGGAAGYYMYLRTQPQEAVEEYLSAVQRLDFTAMEGMLQSNDLSALDDADLRNEAYTEFFKSINEKMTFKIIRNDFSLNNGTARITARIQYIDGTEIYKETVIEFLRQIASKALSGESPTQEDAQTQLASILCEKVKTTTPVYSETDILYPVIKTDDTWKIVSLDDATVKLMSANVKNIENEINQTLDGSAQNTSDDPAASGTDGSQTTSIDMTTTNFQIRYTRHQTTNDYAGNPCLLVYYDYTNLSSVPSSAMVDVSLSAYQNDTVLSAAIPDTNDDALDHYMAEIQPGETVSVCQAFSLNDTSDVTLVAGEGLSFGGGATTSQVLKLQ
;
A
#
# COMPACT_ATOMS: atom_id res chain seq x y z
N MET A 1 -55.92 -62.78 -22.68
CA MET A 1 -56.19 -63.27 -24.05
C MET A 1 -55.47 -62.37 -25.04
N ASP A 2 -54.17 -62.19 -24.78
CA ASP A 2 -53.09 -62.79 -25.56
C ASP A 2 -53.06 -62.47 -27.06
N ASP A 3 -51.96 -61.83 -27.45
CA ASP A 3 -51.24 -61.93 -28.72
C ASP A 3 -52.04 -61.86 -30.04
N ASN A 4 -51.75 -60.83 -30.83
CA ASN A 4 -50.94 -61.11 -32.02
C ASN A 4 -50.16 -59.92 -32.58
N LYS A 5 -48.91 -60.26 -32.90
CA LYS A 5 -48.06 -59.78 -33.99
C LYS A 5 -48.83 -59.26 -35.21
N TYR A 6 -48.39 -58.11 -35.74
CA TYR A 6 -48.65 -57.70 -37.12
C TYR A 6 -47.33 -57.57 -37.87
N ASP A 7 -47.26 -58.17 -39.06
CA ASP A 7 -46.11 -58.14 -39.95
C ASP A 7 -46.15 -56.94 -40.92
N GLU A 8 -45.06 -56.81 -41.67
CA GLU A 8 -44.74 -55.81 -42.70
C GLU A 8 -45.90 -55.49 -43.67
N GLN A 9 -45.96 -54.22 -44.09
CA GLN A 9 -46.19 -53.93 -45.51
C GLN A 9 -45.46 -52.65 -45.94
N LEU A 10 -44.70 -52.73 -47.05
CA LEU A 10 -43.99 -51.59 -47.64
C LEU A 10 -44.93 -50.72 -48.49
N GLY A 11 -44.58 -49.43 -48.65
CA GLY A 11 -45.21 -48.52 -49.60
C GLY A 11 -44.48 -47.17 -49.67
N ASP A 12 -43.81 -46.94 -50.80
CA ASP A 12 -43.28 -45.71 -51.42
C ASP A 12 -43.37 -44.37 -50.64
N MET A 13 -42.27 -43.59 -50.63
CA MET A 13 -42.05 -42.56 -51.67
C MET A 13 -40.71 -41.80 -51.53
N ALA A 14 -40.18 -41.39 -52.70
CA ALA A 14 -39.27 -40.28 -52.98
C ALA A 14 -37.93 -40.13 -52.20
N GLU A 15 -36.83 -40.25 -52.95
CA GLU A 15 -35.61 -39.48 -52.70
C GLU A 15 -35.86 -38.03 -53.18
N GLU A 16 -35.62 -37.01 -52.35
CA GLU A 16 -35.56 -35.61 -52.80
C GLU A 16 -34.17 -35.00 -52.52
N ASP A 17 -33.40 -34.96 -53.61
CA ASP A 17 -32.44 -33.93 -54.01
C ASP A 17 -32.18 -32.79 -52.98
N ASN A 18 -31.03 -32.87 -52.31
CA ASN A 18 -30.50 -31.79 -51.48
C ASN A 18 -29.32 -31.11 -52.22
N SER A 19 -29.62 -30.53 -53.39
CA SER A 19 -28.65 -29.83 -54.24
C SER A 19 -27.91 -28.71 -53.49
N VAL A 20 -26.59 -28.84 -53.42
CA VAL A 20 -25.68 -27.76 -52.96
C VAL A 20 -25.54 -26.72 -54.08
N PRO A 21 -25.74 -25.42 -53.82
CA PRO A 21 -25.48 -24.39 -54.81
C PRO A 21 -23.97 -24.12 -54.92
N ASP A 22 -23.41 -24.29 -56.11
CA ASP A 22 -22.04 -23.86 -56.43
C ASP A 22 -21.90 -22.34 -56.22
N ILE A 23 -20.85 -21.92 -55.51
CA ILE A 23 -20.44 -20.51 -55.43
C ILE A 23 -19.26 -20.32 -56.38
N GLU A 24 -19.44 -19.46 -57.39
CA GLU A 24 -18.42 -19.18 -58.40
C GLU A 24 -17.21 -18.44 -57.79
N ASN A 25 -15.99 -18.93 -58.08
CA ASN A 25 -14.76 -18.24 -57.70
C ASN A 25 -14.62 -16.92 -58.47
N ASN A 26 -14.78 -15.80 -57.77
CA ASN A 26 -14.48 -14.46 -58.28
C ASN A 26 -13.09 -14.02 -57.81
N GLU A 27 -12.03 -14.50 -58.48
CA GLU A 27 -10.67 -14.00 -58.29
C GLU A 27 -10.57 -12.56 -58.79
N ASN A 28 -10.49 -11.60 -57.87
CA ASN A 28 -10.28 -10.19 -58.22
C ASN A 28 -9.52 -9.44 -57.12
N THR A 29 -8.35 -9.95 -56.78
CA THR A 29 -7.37 -9.30 -55.90
C THR A 29 -6.71 -8.13 -56.65
N PRO A 30 -6.68 -6.90 -56.14
CA PRO A 30 -5.94 -5.82 -56.78
C PRO A 30 -4.44 -6.00 -56.53
N ASP A 31 -3.64 -6.00 -57.60
CA ASP A 31 -2.18 -5.95 -57.50
C ASP A 31 -1.76 -4.67 -56.78
N ILE A 32 -0.90 -4.80 -55.75
CA ILE A 32 -0.19 -3.69 -55.12
C ILE A 32 1.23 -3.72 -55.69
N GLU A 33 1.63 -2.65 -56.37
CA GLU A 33 2.98 -2.50 -56.90
C GLU A 33 3.99 -2.25 -55.76
N ASP A 34 5.04 -3.07 -55.67
CA ASP A 34 6.12 -2.90 -54.70
C ASP A 34 6.90 -1.60 -54.96
N ASN A 35 6.64 -0.58 -54.13
CA ASN A 35 7.35 0.69 -54.16
C ASN A 35 8.61 0.63 -53.26
N GLU A 36 9.69 0.04 -53.78
CA GLU A 36 11.03 0.11 -53.16
C GLU A 36 11.52 1.58 -53.14
N ASN A 37 11.35 2.27 -52.01
CA ASN A 37 11.96 3.58 -51.80
C ASN A 37 12.19 3.88 -50.30
N THR A 38 12.92 2.99 -49.64
CA THR A 38 13.46 3.22 -48.29
C THR A 38 14.67 4.15 -48.40
N PRO A 39 14.72 5.31 -47.71
CA PRO A 39 15.93 6.10 -47.66
C PRO A 39 16.99 5.38 -46.82
N GLU A 40 18.19 5.20 -47.38
CA GLU A 40 19.36 4.80 -46.60
C GLU A 40 19.66 5.87 -45.55
N VAL A 41 19.83 5.45 -44.29
CA VAL A 41 20.33 6.30 -43.21
C VAL A 41 21.80 5.99 -43.07
N GLU A 42 22.67 7.00 -43.20
CA GLU A 42 24.11 6.81 -43.06
C GLU A 42 24.46 6.60 -41.57
N ASP A 43 25.28 5.59 -41.27
CA ASP A 43 25.76 5.30 -39.92
C ASP A 43 26.78 6.36 -39.44
N ASP A 44 26.27 7.43 -38.81
CA ASP A 44 27.11 8.46 -38.17
C ASP A 44 27.76 7.93 -36.88
N ASP A 45 28.91 7.27 -37.05
CA ASP A 45 29.79 6.74 -36.00
C ASP A 45 30.44 7.90 -35.20
N TYR A 46 29.67 8.53 -34.30
CA TYR A 46 30.12 9.62 -33.44
C TYR A 46 29.86 9.35 -31.95
N THR A 47 30.65 8.44 -31.38
CA THR A 47 30.72 8.23 -29.93
C THR A 47 31.35 9.45 -29.25
N PRO A 48 30.64 10.18 -28.35
CA PRO A 48 31.29 11.20 -27.54
C PRO A 48 32.13 10.53 -26.46
N GLU A 49 33.46 10.70 -26.52
CA GLU A 49 34.33 10.38 -25.38
C GLU A 49 33.94 11.29 -24.20
N VAL A 50 33.33 10.70 -23.16
CA VAL A 50 33.20 11.35 -21.85
C VAL A 50 34.54 11.18 -21.13
N GLU A 51 35.22 12.29 -20.87
CA GLU A 51 36.41 12.30 -20.02
C GLU A 51 35.99 11.99 -18.57
N ASP A 52 36.67 11.04 -17.92
CA ASP A 52 36.45 10.69 -16.51
C ASP A 52 36.92 11.83 -15.59
N ASP A 53 36.06 12.83 -15.40
CA ASP A 53 36.29 14.00 -14.53
C ASP A 53 36.16 13.58 -13.06
N ASP A 54 37.23 12.96 -12.53
CA ASP A 54 37.36 12.36 -11.19
C ASP A 54 37.42 13.42 -10.08
N TYR A 55 36.36 14.24 -9.99
CA TYR A 55 36.28 15.43 -9.12
C TYR A 55 35.39 15.18 -7.90
N THR A 56 35.88 14.35 -6.98
CA THR A 56 35.26 14.16 -5.66
C THR A 56 35.25 15.48 -4.88
N PRO A 57 34.09 16.07 -4.53
CA PRO A 57 34.07 17.26 -3.69
C PRO A 57 34.40 16.87 -2.24
N GLU A 58 35.58 17.22 -1.76
CA GLU A 58 35.91 17.12 -0.33
C GLU A 58 34.92 17.96 0.50
N VAL A 59 33.92 17.30 1.09
CA VAL A 59 33.03 17.90 2.07
C VAL A 59 33.86 18.18 3.32
N LYS A 60 34.24 19.45 3.50
CA LYS A 60 34.90 19.88 4.73
C LYS A 60 33.89 19.89 5.86
N ASP A 61 34.19 19.17 6.92
CA ASP A 61 33.44 19.20 8.17
C ASP A 61 33.34 20.64 8.69
N ASN A 62 32.15 21.21 8.58
CA ASN A 62 31.83 22.51 9.14
C ASN A 62 31.15 22.29 10.50
N GLU A 63 31.96 22.03 11.53
CA GLU A 63 31.53 22.07 12.93
C GLU A 63 31.03 23.48 13.29
N ASN A 64 29.76 23.75 13.02
CA ASN A 64 29.11 24.99 13.41
C ASN A 64 27.63 24.75 13.70
N THR A 65 27.38 23.85 14.63
CA THR A 65 26.07 23.65 15.27
C THR A 65 25.71 24.95 16.02
N PRO A 66 24.62 25.65 15.68
CA PRO A 66 24.04 26.61 16.60
C PRO A 66 23.42 25.81 17.76
N GLU A 67 23.92 26.01 18.98
CA GLU A 67 23.21 25.52 20.16
C GLU A 67 21.83 26.18 20.19
N VAL A 68 20.78 25.34 20.20
CA VAL A 68 19.41 25.82 20.37
C VAL A 68 19.16 25.87 21.87
N GLU A 69 19.11 27.07 22.44
CA GLU A 69 18.76 27.24 23.85
C GLU A 69 17.29 26.81 24.07
N ASP A 70 17.05 25.97 25.08
CA ASP A 70 15.72 25.50 25.44
C ASP A 70 14.90 26.65 26.08
N ASP A 71 14.19 27.40 25.24
CA ASP A 71 13.32 28.53 25.60
C ASP A 71 12.04 28.06 26.33
N ASP A 72 12.21 27.49 27.53
CA ASP A 72 11.16 26.90 28.37
C ASP A 72 10.32 27.99 29.08
N TYR A 73 9.70 28.88 28.29
CA TYR A 73 9.09 30.13 28.75
C TYR A 73 7.76 29.91 29.48
N THR A 74 7.86 29.45 30.72
CA THR A 74 6.76 29.48 31.69
C THR A 74 6.55 30.93 32.15
N PRO A 75 5.38 31.56 31.93
CA PRO A 75 5.15 32.94 32.32
C PRO A 75 4.95 33.07 33.84
N GLU A 76 6.01 33.43 34.57
CA GLU A 76 5.89 33.84 35.96
C GLU A 76 5.00 35.08 36.10
N VAL A 77 4.10 35.05 37.10
CA VAL A 77 3.23 36.18 37.41
C VAL A 77 3.98 37.15 38.31
N VAL A 78 4.43 38.27 37.76
CA VAL A 78 5.04 39.34 38.55
C VAL A 78 3.94 40.11 39.29
N ASP A 79 3.78 39.84 40.58
CA ASP A 79 2.97 40.65 41.48
C ASP A 79 3.65 42.03 41.68
N ASP A 80 3.04 43.10 41.17
CA ASP A 80 3.53 44.48 41.26
C ASP A 80 3.23 45.06 42.67
N ASP A 81 3.97 44.57 43.66
CA ASP A 81 3.74 44.80 45.10
C ASP A 81 4.24 46.19 45.56
N ASN A 82 3.74 47.24 44.92
CA ASN A 82 4.12 48.63 45.14
C ASN A 82 3.29 49.29 46.26
N THR A 83 3.41 48.73 47.46
CA THR A 83 2.84 49.28 48.69
C THR A 83 3.76 50.39 49.25
N PRO A 84 3.32 51.65 49.36
CA PRO A 84 4.15 52.70 49.95
C PRO A 84 4.20 52.58 51.47
N ASP A 85 5.41 52.53 52.02
CA ASP A 85 5.64 52.52 53.47
C ASP A 85 4.98 53.71 54.18
N VAL A 86 4.37 53.40 55.33
CA VAL A 86 3.96 54.38 56.34
C VAL A 86 4.40 53.82 57.69
N GLU A 87 5.52 54.32 58.19
CA GLU A 87 6.07 53.95 59.49
C GLU A 87 5.18 54.54 60.61
N ASP A 88 4.44 53.69 61.32
CA ASP A 88 3.65 54.05 62.51
C ASP A 88 4.56 54.14 63.76
N GLU A 89 5.32 55.23 63.91
CA GLU A 89 6.00 55.53 65.17
C GLU A 89 5.02 56.13 66.21
N ASN A 90 4.65 55.31 67.20
CA ASN A 90 4.03 55.78 68.44
C ASN A 90 5.08 55.83 69.56
N GLU A 91 5.40 57.02 70.06
CA GLU A 91 5.97 57.20 71.40
C GLU A 91 5.00 58.01 72.28
N GLU A 92 4.90 57.64 73.56
CA GLU A 92 3.97 58.25 74.50
C GLU A 92 4.50 59.55 75.12
N ALA A 93 3.58 60.32 75.72
CA ALA A 93 3.83 61.67 76.21
C ALA A 93 4.72 61.74 77.47
N ASP A 94 5.36 62.90 77.65
CA ASP A 94 5.41 63.54 78.98
C ASP A 94 5.30 65.07 78.85
N ALA A 95 5.15 65.79 79.97
CA ALA A 95 4.49 67.10 80.01
C ALA A 95 5.36 68.34 80.40
N GLU A 96 4.70 69.50 80.52
CA GLU A 96 5.16 70.82 81.03
C GLU A 96 6.06 71.68 80.09
N ASP A 97 6.02 73.03 80.04
CA ASP A 97 5.03 74.05 80.46
C ASP A 97 5.46 75.46 79.92
N LYS A 98 4.52 76.44 79.81
CA LYS A 98 4.71 77.91 79.56
C LYS A 98 5.20 78.38 78.16
N ASP A 99 4.85 79.57 77.62
CA ASP A 99 3.83 80.62 77.90
C ASP A 99 3.76 81.61 76.69
N VAL A 100 2.84 82.60 76.67
CA VAL A 100 2.73 83.78 75.77
C VAL A 100 2.25 83.48 74.32
N THR A 101 0.94 83.41 74.03
CA THR A 101 0.02 84.51 73.58
C THR A 101 0.53 85.29 72.34
N VAL A 102 -0.20 85.43 71.21
CA VAL A 102 -1.46 86.16 70.88
C VAL A 102 -1.78 85.85 69.38
N ASP A 103 -2.99 85.74 68.78
CA ASP A 103 -4.41 85.95 69.14
C ASP A 103 -5.36 85.00 68.32
N GLU A 104 -6.69 85.18 68.42
CA GLU A 104 -7.75 84.50 67.62
C GLU A 104 -8.72 85.54 66.94
N PRO A 105 -9.83 85.19 66.21
CA PRO A 105 -10.32 83.90 65.69
C PRO A 105 -10.85 83.91 64.22
N VAL A 106 -11.56 82.83 63.83
CA VAL A 106 -12.68 82.71 62.84
C VAL A 106 -12.43 82.03 61.47
N SER A 107 -12.68 80.71 61.47
CA SER A 107 -13.54 79.94 60.52
C SER A 107 -13.56 80.23 59.01
N SER A 108 -13.18 79.22 58.20
CA SER A 108 -14.17 78.46 57.39
C SER A 108 -13.58 77.19 56.72
N GLY A 109 -14.34 76.09 56.70
CA GLY A 109 -13.85 74.78 56.28
C GLY A 109 -13.94 74.50 54.77
N ARG A 110 -12.82 74.09 54.14
CA ARG A 110 -12.79 73.62 52.73
C ARG A 110 -13.10 72.12 52.62
N LYS A 111 -14.28 71.78 52.08
CA LYS A 111 -14.69 70.40 51.79
C LYS A 111 -13.83 69.77 50.68
N ARG A 112 -12.99 68.77 50.99
CA ARG A 112 -12.37 67.88 49.99
C ARG A 112 -13.47 67.06 49.29
N LYS A 113 -13.61 67.18 47.96
CA LYS A 113 -14.54 66.35 47.16
C LYS A 113 -14.00 64.91 47.06
N LYS A 114 -14.71 63.92 47.61
CA LYS A 114 -14.41 62.49 47.36
C LYS A 114 -14.64 62.18 45.87
N LYS A 115 -13.59 61.78 45.14
CA LYS A 115 -13.67 61.31 43.74
C LYS A 115 -14.47 59.99 43.71
N LYS A 116 -15.43 59.84 42.79
CA LYS A 116 -16.30 58.64 42.72
C LYS A 116 -15.52 57.41 42.19
N ARG A 117 -15.02 56.54 43.09
CA ARG A 117 -14.37 55.26 42.70
C ARG A 117 -15.30 54.30 41.95
N THR A 118 -16.63 54.41 42.12
CA THR A 118 -17.63 53.54 41.47
C THR A 118 -17.53 53.52 39.94
N GLY A 119 -17.18 54.65 39.31
CA GLY A 119 -17.02 54.71 37.84
C GLY A 119 -15.76 53.98 37.35
N LEU A 120 -14.70 53.93 38.17
CA LEU A 120 -13.47 53.20 37.85
C LEU A 120 -13.70 51.69 37.92
N ILE A 121 -14.42 51.21 38.94
CA ILE A 121 -14.76 49.78 39.09
C ILE A 121 -15.60 49.29 37.90
N LEU A 122 -16.60 50.07 37.47
CA LEU A 122 -17.43 49.73 36.31
C LEU A 122 -16.61 49.72 35.01
N PHE A 123 -15.68 50.67 34.85
CA PHE A 123 -14.76 50.73 33.70
C PHE A 123 -13.78 49.54 33.67
N LEU A 124 -13.23 49.14 34.82
CA LEU A 124 -12.35 47.97 34.93
C LEU A 124 -13.08 46.66 34.61
N LEU A 125 -14.34 46.50 35.05
CA LEU A 125 -15.16 45.33 34.67
C LEU A 125 -15.41 45.28 33.15
N VAL A 126 -15.66 46.41 32.49
CA VAL A 126 -15.80 46.47 31.03
C VAL A 126 -14.47 46.14 30.33
N LEU A 127 -13.32 46.58 30.85
CA LEU A 127 -12.01 46.21 30.32
C LEU A 127 -11.72 44.71 30.45
N ILE A 128 -12.03 44.10 31.60
CA ILE A 128 -11.85 42.65 31.80
C ILE A 128 -12.74 41.84 30.85
N LEU A 129 -14.00 42.25 30.67
CA LEU A 129 -14.92 41.63 29.70
C LEU A 129 -14.45 41.82 28.25
N ALA A 130 -13.90 42.98 27.90
CA ALA A 130 -13.33 43.24 26.57
C ALA A 130 -12.06 42.40 26.31
N ALA A 131 -11.18 42.27 27.31
CA ALA A 131 -9.97 41.45 27.22
C ALA A 131 -10.31 39.95 27.11
N GLY A 132 -11.24 39.45 27.94
CA GLY A 132 -11.72 38.07 27.86
C GLY A 132 -12.44 37.77 26.53
N GLY A 133 -13.23 38.72 26.02
CA GLY A 133 -13.86 38.62 24.70
C GLY A 133 -12.85 38.61 23.56
N ALA A 134 -11.81 39.46 23.62
CA ALA A 134 -10.73 39.48 22.63
C ALA A 134 -9.90 38.19 22.65
N ALA A 135 -9.56 37.67 23.84
CA ALA A 135 -8.86 36.40 24.00
C ALA A 135 -9.68 35.21 23.47
N GLY A 136 -10.98 35.14 23.79
CA GLY A 136 -11.89 34.11 23.28
C GLY A 136 -12.05 34.18 21.75
N TYR A 137 -12.17 35.39 21.19
CA TYR A 137 -12.24 35.59 19.74
C TYR A 137 -10.93 35.24 19.03
N TYR A 138 -9.77 35.55 19.63
CA TYR A 138 -8.46 35.16 19.10
C TYR A 138 -8.26 33.63 19.12
N MET A 139 -8.68 32.95 20.20
CA MET A 139 -8.65 31.49 20.25
C MET A 139 -9.56 30.86 19.19
N TYR A 140 -10.78 31.39 19.01
CA TYR A 140 -11.70 30.95 17.95
C TYR A 140 -11.12 31.14 16.54
N LEU A 141 -10.47 32.28 16.26
CA LEU A 141 -9.77 32.51 15.00
C LEU A 141 -8.64 31.50 14.74
N ARG A 142 -8.04 30.93 15.80
CA ARG A 142 -6.96 29.94 15.70
C ARG A 142 -7.45 28.49 15.55
N THR A 143 -8.73 28.19 15.84
CA THR A 143 -9.29 26.85 15.58
C THR A 143 -9.74 26.69 14.12
N GLN A 144 -10.27 27.73 13.47
CA GLN A 144 -10.75 27.65 12.09
C GLN A 144 -9.77 27.02 11.05
N PRO A 145 -8.45 27.31 11.04
CA PRO A 145 -7.53 26.69 10.08
C PRO A 145 -7.23 25.22 10.43
N GLN A 146 -7.38 24.85 11.70
CA GLN A 146 -7.28 23.47 12.16
C GLN A 146 -8.55 22.69 11.76
N GLU A 147 -9.74 23.23 12.02
CA GLU A 147 -11.03 22.68 11.62
C GLU A 147 -11.05 22.37 10.10
N ALA A 148 -10.53 23.27 9.27
CA ALA A 148 -10.43 23.06 7.81
C ALA A 148 -9.50 21.90 7.41
N VAL A 149 -8.42 21.66 8.14
CA VAL A 149 -7.50 20.52 7.90
C VAL A 149 -8.08 19.23 8.44
N GLU A 150 -8.81 19.27 9.57
CA GLU A 150 -9.54 18.12 10.10
C GLU A 150 -10.68 17.70 9.15
N GLU A 151 -11.38 18.66 8.52
CA GLU A 151 -12.40 18.39 7.51
C GLU A 151 -11.79 17.82 6.20
N TYR A 152 -10.67 18.39 5.73
CA TYR A 152 -9.93 17.89 4.57
C TYR A 152 -9.40 16.46 4.78
N LEU A 153 -8.79 16.17 5.94
CA LEU A 153 -8.35 14.81 6.27
C LEU A 153 -9.54 13.85 6.42
N SER A 154 -10.69 14.34 6.89
CA SER A 154 -11.95 13.58 6.89
C SER A 154 -12.53 13.37 5.48
N ALA A 155 -12.14 14.16 4.47
CA ALA A 155 -12.46 13.92 3.07
C ALA A 155 -11.49 12.90 2.44
N VAL A 156 -10.19 13.00 2.74
CA VAL A 156 -9.15 12.03 2.36
C VAL A 156 -9.50 10.61 2.84
N GLN A 157 -9.88 10.44 4.12
CA GLN A 157 -10.35 9.17 4.68
C GLN A 157 -11.48 8.50 3.89
N ARG A 158 -12.32 9.29 3.21
CA ARG A 158 -13.51 8.83 2.48
C ARG A 158 -13.29 8.76 0.96
N LEU A 159 -12.11 9.17 0.47
CA LEU A 159 -11.82 9.47 -0.93
C LEU A 159 -12.88 10.39 -1.58
N ASP A 160 -13.32 11.40 -0.83
CA ASP A 160 -14.29 12.38 -1.30
C ASP A 160 -13.59 13.46 -2.14
N PHE A 161 -13.22 13.09 -3.37
CA PHE A 161 -12.45 13.96 -4.28
C PHE A 161 -13.14 15.31 -4.53
N THR A 162 -14.48 15.33 -4.57
CA THR A 162 -15.27 16.57 -4.72
C THR A 162 -15.13 17.50 -3.52
N ALA A 163 -15.19 16.96 -2.30
CA ALA A 163 -14.93 17.75 -1.09
C ALA A 163 -13.47 18.20 -1.01
N MET A 164 -12.51 17.32 -1.33
CA MET A 164 -11.08 17.65 -1.37
C MET A 164 -10.81 18.81 -2.35
N GLU A 165 -11.28 18.73 -3.59
CA GLU A 165 -11.14 19.79 -4.61
C GLU A 165 -11.69 21.13 -4.10
N GLY A 166 -12.89 21.10 -3.51
CA GLY A 166 -13.52 22.26 -2.88
C GLY A 166 -12.74 22.85 -1.69
N MET A 167 -11.93 22.06 -1.00
CA MET A 167 -11.10 22.48 0.15
C MET A 167 -9.70 22.97 -0.25
N LEU A 168 -9.25 22.74 -1.49
CA LEU A 168 -7.97 23.23 -2.00
C LEU A 168 -8.07 24.65 -2.58
N GLN A 169 -7.01 25.44 -2.46
CA GLN A 169 -6.90 26.75 -3.14
C GLN A 169 -6.56 26.56 -4.62
N SER A 170 -5.71 25.57 -4.95
CA SER A 170 -5.45 25.17 -6.33
C SER A 170 -6.71 24.68 -7.05
N ASN A 171 -7.60 23.97 -6.32
CA ASN A 171 -8.65 23.12 -6.90
C ASN A 171 -8.06 22.09 -7.89
N ASP A 172 -6.81 21.66 -7.63
CA ASP A 172 -6.05 20.71 -8.46
C ASP A 172 -5.78 19.42 -7.68
N LEU A 173 -6.08 18.31 -8.34
CA LEU A 173 -5.98 16.95 -7.85
C LEU A 173 -5.39 15.99 -8.91
N SER A 174 -4.75 16.52 -9.97
CA SER A 174 -4.24 15.71 -11.10
C SER A 174 -3.23 14.62 -10.69
N ALA A 175 -2.44 14.85 -9.64
CA ALA A 175 -1.53 13.85 -9.07
C ALA A 175 -2.23 12.61 -8.48
N LEU A 176 -3.57 12.61 -8.35
CA LEU A 176 -4.35 11.41 -8.01
C LEU A 176 -4.57 10.49 -9.24
N ASP A 177 -4.54 11.04 -10.45
CA ASP A 177 -4.71 10.28 -11.69
C ASP A 177 -3.43 9.50 -12.03
N ASP A 178 -2.25 10.13 -11.84
CA ASP A 178 -0.93 9.49 -11.97
C ASP A 178 -0.74 8.28 -11.02
N ALA A 179 -1.53 8.22 -9.95
CA ALA A 179 -1.44 7.25 -8.87
C ALA A 179 -2.56 6.19 -8.86
N ASP A 180 -3.31 6.03 -9.96
CA ASP A 180 -4.49 5.14 -10.09
C ASP A 180 -5.66 5.42 -9.11
N LEU A 181 -5.57 6.43 -8.23
CA LEU A 181 -6.52 6.63 -7.12
C LEU A 181 -7.94 6.95 -7.57
N ARG A 182 -8.10 7.43 -8.81
CA ARG A 182 -9.38 7.75 -9.46
C ARG A 182 -9.87 6.67 -10.43
N ASN A 183 -9.14 5.57 -10.57
CA ASN A 183 -9.53 4.44 -11.41
C ASN A 183 -10.75 3.71 -10.79
N GLU A 184 -11.83 3.58 -11.57
CA GLU A 184 -13.09 2.99 -11.10
C GLU A 184 -12.90 1.55 -10.59
N ALA A 185 -11.99 0.77 -11.20
CA ALA A 185 -11.71 -0.60 -10.80
C ALA A 185 -11.14 -0.72 -9.37
N TYR A 186 -10.25 0.21 -8.99
CA TYR A 186 -9.53 0.14 -7.71
C TYR A 186 -10.18 0.99 -6.60
N THR A 187 -11.28 1.68 -6.89
CA THR A 187 -11.93 2.62 -5.96
C THR A 187 -12.42 1.94 -4.67
N GLU A 188 -12.95 0.71 -4.70
CA GLU A 188 -13.32 -0.02 -3.47
C GLU A 188 -12.09 -0.34 -2.61
N PHE A 189 -10.99 -0.76 -3.23
CA PHE A 189 -9.74 -1.11 -2.55
C PHE A 189 -9.14 0.12 -1.86
N PHE A 190 -8.92 1.21 -2.59
CA PHE A 190 -8.34 2.44 -2.04
C PHE A 190 -9.23 3.02 -0.94
N LYS A 191 -10.55 2.94 -1.08
CA LYS A 191 -11.48 3.35 -0.01
C LYS A 191 -11.35 2.46 1.24
N SER A 192 -11.27 1.14 1.06
CA SER A 192 -11.17 0.16 2.16
C SER A 192 -9.88 0.25 2.99
N ILE A 193 -8.84 0.92 2.48
CA ILE A 193 -7.61 1.24 3.22
C ILE A 193 -7.63 2.67 3.79
N ASN A 194 -8.17 3.67 3.07
CA ASN A 194 -8.27 5.05 3.56
C ASN A 194 -9.28 5.21 4.71
N GLU A 195 -10.37 4.43 4.75
CA GLU A 195 -11.32 4.42 5.88
C GLU A 195 -10.68 3.92 7.20
N LYS A 196 -9.49 3.29 7.13
CA LYS A 196 -8.71 2.83 8.29
C LYS A 196 -7.60 3.81 8.72
N MET A 197 -7.42 4.91 7.99
CA MET A 197 -6.48 6.00 8.35
C MET A 197 -6.95 6.71 9.62
N THR A 198 -6.03 7.09 10.51
CA THR A 198 -6.30 7.98 11.64
C THR A 198 -5.33 9.15 11.66
N PHE A 199 -5.75 10.28 12.25
CA PHE A 199 -4.90 11.47 12.32
C PHE A 199 -5.09 12.24 13.64
N LYS A 200 -4.10 13.07 13.97
CA LYS A 200 -4.16 14.04 15.07
C LYS A 200 -3.34 15.28 14.71
N ILE A 201 -3.85 16.46 15.04
CA ILE A 201 -3.14 17.72 14.80
C ILE A 201 -2.09 17.91 15.90
N ILE A 202 -0.84 18.10 15.51
CA ILE A 202 0.32 18.20 16.44
C ILE A 202 0.97 19.58 16.47
N ARG A 203 0.71 20.44 15.47
CA ARG A 203 1.19 21.84 15.45
C ARG A 203 0.20 22.75 14.71
N ASN A 204 0.05 23.99 15.19
CA ASN A 204 -0.84 25.00 14.61
C ASN A 204 -0.14 26.38 14.69
N ASP A 205 0.64 26.71 13.67
CA ASP A 205 1.39 27.96 13.58
C ASP A 205 0.55 28.99 12.79
N PHE A 206 -0.35 29.67 13.50
CA PHE A 206 -1.32 30.63 12.97
C PHE A 206 -0.77 32.06 12.87
N SER A 207 -0.92 32.70 11.71
CA SER A 207 -0.55 34.09 11.45
C SER A 207 -1.76 34.96 11.17
N LEU A 208 -2.27 35.62 12.22
CA LEU A 208 -3.41 36.54 12.17
C LEU A 208 -3.23 37.68 11.15
N ASN A 209 -2.00 38.18 10.99
CA ASN A 209 -1.70 39.32 10.12
C ASN A 209 -1.81 38.99 8.62
N ASN A 210 -1.61 37.71 8.26
CA ASN A 210 -1.49 37.28 6.87
C ASN A 210 -2.72 36.49 6.39
N GLY A 211 -3.62 36.08 7.30
CA GLY A 211 -4.70 35.15 6.97
C GLY A 211 -4.19 33.76 6.59
N THR A 212 -3.07 33.32 7.18
CA THR A 212 -2.43 32.04 6.88
C THR A 212 -2.14 31.23 8.16
N ALA A 213 -2.12 29.91 8.02
CA ALA A 213 -1.65 28.99 9.06
C ALA A 213 -0.76 27.90 8.47
N ARG A 214 0.06 27.29 9.32
CA ARG A 214 0.84 26.08 9.03
C ARG A 214 0.41 25.02 10.04
N ILE A 215 -0.34 24.03 9.58
CA ILE A 215 -0.95 23.00 10.43
C ILE A 215 -0.24 21.67 10.17
N THR A 216 0.43 21.12 11.17
CA THR A 216 1.06 19.79 11.06
C THR A 216 0.11 18.75 11.63
N ALA A 217 -0.28 17.78 10.79
CA ALA A 217 -1.05 16.62 11.17
C ALA A 217 -0.14 15.38 11.19
N ARG A 218 -0.22 14.61 12.27
CA ARG A 218 0.36 13.27 12.35
C ARG A 218 -0.69 12.28 11.89
N ILE A 219 -0.36 11.49 10.87
CA ILE A 219 -1.28 10.57 10.20
C ILE A 219 -0.72 9.15 10.29
N GLN A 220 -1.53 8.23 10.81
CA GLN A 220 -1.29 6.79 10.75
C GLN A 220 -2.19 6.20 9.65
N TYR A 221 -1.58 5.48 8.71
CA TYR A 221 -2.22 4.92 7.53
C TYR A 221 -1.76 3.47 7.31
N ILE A 222 -2.46 2.72 6.47
CA ILE A 222 -2.03 1.35 6.12
C ILE A 222 -0.85 1.41 5.17
N ASP A 223 0.18 0.63 5.47
CA ASP A 223 1.24 0.35 4.51
C ASP A 223 0.78 -0.78 3.59
N GLY A 224 0.65 -0.48 2.30
CA GLY A 224 0.11 -1.41 1.32
C GLY A 224 1.10 -2.46 0.84
N THR A 225 2.41 -2.26 1.05
CA THR A 225 3.50 -3.01 0.40
C THR A 225 3.28 -4.54 0.40
N GLU A 226 2.96 -5.14 1.55
CA GLU A 226 2.73 -6.59 1.63
C GLU A 226 1.38 -7.03 1.03
N ILE A 227 0.37 -6.16 1.03
CA ILE A 227 -0.94 -6.42 0.38
C ILE A 227 -0.76 -6.45 -1.14
N TYR A 228 0.05 -5.55 -1.71
CA TYR A 228 0.34 -5.55 -3.15
C TYR A 228 1.16 -6.79 -3.56
N LYS A 229 2.23 -7.15 -2.85
CA LYS A 229 2.99 -8.39 -3.09
C LYS A 229 2.09 -9.63 -3.08
N GLU A 230 1.30 -9.80 -2.02
CA GLU A 230 0.34 -10.89 -1.87
C GLU A 230 -0.70 -10.92 -3.00
N THR A 231 -1.09 -9.75 -3.52
CA THR A 231 -1.99 -9.63 -4.66
C THR A 231 -1.31 -10.07 -5.96
N VAL A 232 -0.06 -9.65 -6.21
CA VAL A 232 0.68 -10.03 -7.42
C VAL A 232 0.91 -11.54 -7.48
N ILE A 233 1.29 -12.19 -6.37
CA ILE A 233 1.42 -13.67 -6.32
C ILE A 233 0.10 -14.34 -6.68
N GLU A 234 -1.00 -13.90 -6.07
CA GLU A 234 -2.32 -14.50 -6.27
C GLU A 234 -2.88 -14.27 -7.69
N PHE A 235 -2.60 -13.10 -8.26
CA PHE A 235 -2.96 -12.77 -9.64
C PHE A 235 -2.20 -13.63 -10.65
N LEU A 236 -0.88 -13.81 -10.45
CA LEU A 236 -0.05 -14.70 -11.28
C LEU A 236 -0.49 -16.17 -11.15
N ARG A 237 -0.78 -16.65 -9.93
CA ARG A 237 -1.37 -17.98 -9.67
C ARG A 237 -2.63 -18.19 -10.52
N GLN A 238 -3.59 -17.28 -10.42
CA GLN A 238 -4.87 -17.46 -11.10
C GLN A 238 -4.77 -17.29 -12.63
N ILE A 239 -3.84 -16.50 -13.14
CA ILE A 239 -3.52 -16.46 -14.59
C ILE A 239 -2.91 -17.79 -15.04
N ALA A 240 -1.96 -18.35 -14.29
CA ALA A 240 -1.33 -19.63 -14.63
C ALA A 240 -2.35 -20.78 -14.63
N SER A 241 -3.26 -20.83 -13.65
CA SER A 241 -4.35 -21.82 -13.63
C SER A 241 -5.29 -21.68 -14.84
N LYS A 242 -5.69 -20.45 -15.22
CA LYS A 242 -6.50 -20.20 -16.43
C LYS A 242 -5.80 -20.60 -17.72
N ALA A 243 -4.48 -20.36 -17.82
CA ALA A 243 -3.70 -20.77 -18.97
C ALA A 243 -3.64 -22.30 -19.13
N LEU A 244 -3.65 -23.05 -18.02
CA LEU A 244 -3.70 -24.52 -18.03
C LEU A 244 -5.08 -25.06 -18.43
N SER A 245 -6.19 -24.38 -18.10
CA SER A 245 -7.53 -24.73 -18.59
C SER A 245 -7.80 -24.26 -20.03
N GLY A 246 -6.85 -23.53 -20.64
CA GLY A 246 -6.90 -23.09 -22.04
C GLY A 246 -7.58 -21.72 -22.26
N GLU A 247 -7.83 -20.97 -21.19
CA GLU A 247 -8.36 -19.61 -21.25
C GLU A 247 -7.25 -18.56 -21.32
N SER A 248 -7.46 -17.53 -22.13
CA SER A 248 -6.61 -16.33 -22.19
C SER A 248 -7.43 -15.11 -21.74
N PRO A 249 -7.18 -14.53 -20.56
CA PRO A 249 -7.95 -13.40 -20.06
C PRO A 249 -7.73 -12.15 -20.92
N THR A 250 -8.76 -11.33 -21.10
CA THR A 250 -8.60 -9.99 -21.68
C THR A 250 -7.97 -9.02 -20.67
N GLN A 251 -7.55 -7.84 -21.14
CA GLN A 251 -7.04 -6.78 -20.26
C GLN A 251 -8.10 -6.30 -19.24
N GLU A 252 -9.38 -6.32 -19.62
CA GLU A 252 -10.51 -5.96 -18.73
C GLU A 252 -10.77 -7.04 -17.68
N ASP A 253 -10.71 -8.32 -18.06
CA ASP A 253 -10.78 -9.45 -17.12
C ASP A 253 -9.61 -9.39 -16.12
N ALA A 254 -8.40 -9.13 -16.61
CA ALA A 254 -7.18 -9.03 -15.82
C ALA A 254 -7.26 -7.89 -14.79
N GLN A 255 -7.68 -6.69 -15.21
CA GLN A 255 -7.86 -5.55 -14.30
C GLN A 255 -8.96 -5.81 -13.25
N THR A 256 -10.08 -6.41 -13.66
CA THR A 256 -11.19 -6.79 -12.77
C THR A 256 -10.75 -7.83 -11.73
N GLN A 257 -9.99 -8.84 -12.17
CA GLN A 257 -9.46 -9.91 -11.32
C GLN A 257 -8.45 -9.37 -10.30
N LEU A 258 -7.52 -8.52 -10.75
CA LEU A 258 -6.56 -7.85 -9.87
C LEU A 258 -7.27 -6.97 -8.81
N ALA A 259 -8.26 -6.18 -9.22
CA ALA A 259 -9.07 -5.37 -8.30
C ALA A 259 -9.82 -6.21 -7.25
N SER A 260 -10.38 -7.36 -7.66
CA SER A 260 -11.02 -8.31 -6.74
C SER A 260 -10.03 -8.86 -5.71
N ILE A 261 -8.84 -9.27 -6.14
CA ILE A 261 -7.79 -9.81 -5.27
C ILE A 261 -7.30 -8.72 -4.28
N LEU A 262 -7.06 -7.49 -4.74
CA LEU A 262 -6.73 -6.34 -3.88
C LEU A 262 -7.78 -6.15 -2.79
N CYS A 263 -9.06 -6.14 -3.17
CA CYS A 263 -10.20 -6.04 -2.27
C CYS A 263 -10.31 -7.21 -1.28
N GLU A 264 -9.90 -8.43 -1.65
CA GLU A 264 -9.87 -9.60 -0.76
C GLU A 264 -8.68 -9.53 0.22
N LYS A 265 -7.46 -9.24 -0.26
CA LYS A 265 -6.26 -9.14 0.59
C LYS A 265 -6.38 -8.02 1.63
N VAL A 266 -7.06 -6.89 1.35
CA VAL A 266 -7.37 -5.84 2.36
C VAL A 266 -8.32 -6.32 3.47
N LYS A 267 -9.05 -7.42 3.25
CA LYS A 267 -10.00 -8.03 4.20
C LYS A 267 -9.40 -9.22 4.94
N THR A 268 -8.38 -9.90 4.38
CA THR A 268 -7.75 -11.11 4.95
C THR A 268 -6.35 -10.90 5.52
N THR A 269 -5.53 -10.02 4.92
CA THR A 269 -4.17 -9.71 5.38
C THR A 269 -4.20 -8.87 6.66
N THR A 270 -3.29 -9.15 7.60
CA THR A 270 -3.14 -8.32 8.81
C THR A 270 -2.56 -6.95 8.44
N PRO A 271 -3.23 -5.83 8.75
CA PRO A 271 -2.78 -4.51 8.32
C PRO A 271 -1.50 -4.08 9.03
N VAL A 272 -0.47 -3.79 8.24
CA VAL A 272 0.72 -3.03 8.66
C VAL A 272 0.36 -1.55 8.64
N TYR A 273 0.85 -0.78 9.62
CA TYR A 273 0.60 0.66 9.72
C TYR A 273 1.90 1.45 9.72
N SER A 274 1.94 2.51 8.93
CA SER A 274 2.99 3.51 8.88
C SER A 274 2.48 4.85 9.45
N GLU A 275 3.37 5.66 10.03
CA GLU A 275 3.07 6.99 10.59
C GLU A 275 3.89 8.07 9.88
N THR A 276 3.28 9.22 9.57
CA THR A 276 3.93 10.36 8.91
C THR A 276 3.42 11.70 9.50
N ASP A 277 4.27 12.73 9.51
CA ASP A 277 3.92 14.10 9.90
C ASP A 277 3.85 14.99 8.66
N ILE A 278 2.64 15.31 8.19
CA ILE A 278 2.41 16.16 7.01
C ILE A 278 2.06 17.58 7.46
N LEU A 279 2.63 18.56 6.76
CA LEU A 279 2.41 19.98 7.01
C LEU A 279 1.53 20.59 5.92
N TYR A 280 0.29 20.89 6.28
CA TYR A 280 -0.66 21.59 5.43
C TYR A 280 -0.52 23.12 5.59
N PRO A 281 -0.14 23.85 4.53
CA PRO A 281 -0.26 25.30 4.48
C PRO A 281 -1.73 25.65 4.22
N VAL A 282 -2.31 26.52 5.07
CA VAL A 282 -3.73 26.90 4.99
C VAL A 282 -3.84 28.42 4.80
N ILE A 283 -4.74 28.87 3.94
CA ILE A 283 -4.95 30.28 3.62
C ILE A 283 -6.44 30.64 3.62
N LYS A 284 -6.76 31.81 4.13
CA LYS A 284 -8.13 32.33 4.16
C LYS A 284 -8.49 33.04 2.85
N THR A 285 -9.47 32.50 2.12
CA THR A 285 -9.98 32.99 0.82
C THR A 285 -11.50 33.06 0.90
N ASP A 286 -12.11 34.20 0.52
CA ASP A 286 -13.56 34.42 0.54
C ASP A 286 -14.24 33.97 1.85
N ASP A 287 -13.68 34.47 2.95
CA ASP A 287 -13.97 34.13 4.35
C ASP A 287 -13.83 32.65 4.78
N THR A 288 -13.46 31.75 3.87
CA THR A 288 -13.25 30.31 4.10
C THR A 288 -11.76 30.00 4.25
N TRP A 289 -11.39 28.99 5.03
CA TRP A 289 -10.01 28.48 5.07
C TRP A 289 -9.86 27.32 4.08
N LYS A 290 -8.87 27.41 3.19
CA LYS A 290 -8.53 26.38 2.19
C LYS A 290 -7.07 25.94 2.38
N ILE A 291 -6.78 24.67 2.14
CA ILE A 291 -5.41 24.14 2.06
C ILE A 291 -4.83 24.64 0.72
N VAL A 292 -3.56 25.06 0.66
CA VAL A 292 -3.00 25.71 -0.54
C VAL A 292 -3.01 24.78 -1.78
N SER A 293 -2.60 23.53 -1.62
CA SER A 293 -2.58 22.52 -2.69
C SER A 293 -2.73 21.11 -2.12
N LEU A 294 -2.93 20.13 -3.00
CA LEU A 294 -2.61 18.74 -2.71
C LEU A 294 -1.10 18.64 -2.35
N ASP A 295 -0.75 17.61 -1.59
CA ASP A 295 0.59 17.34 -1.08
C ASP A 295 1.00 15.91 -1.42
N ASP A 296 2.24 15.70 -1.85
CA ASP A 296 2.73 14.43 -2.40
C ASP A 296 2.71 13.29 -1.37
N ALA A 297 2.94 13.60 -0.08
CA ALA A 297 2.84 12.61 0.99
C ALA A 297 1.38 12.24 1.29
N THR A 298 0.44 13.14 1.02
CA THR A 298 -1.01 12.89 1.08
C THR A 298 -1.45 11.99 -0.09
N VAL A 299 -0.91 12.18 -1.29
CA VAL A 299 -1.10 11.21 -2.40
C VAL A 299 -0.54 9.85 -2.02
N LYS A 300 0.71 9.81 -1.53
CA LYS A 300 1.41 8.57 -1.18
C LYS A 300 0.76 7.78 -0.05
N LEU A 301 0.10 8.42 0.92
CA LEU A 301 -0.66 7.70 1.95
C LEU A 301 -2.03 7.22 1.43
N MET A 302 -2.66 7.97 0.51
CA MET A 302 -3.91 7.55 -0.13
C MET A 302 -3.70 6.30 -0.98
N SER A 303 -2.56 6.20 -1.68
CA SER A 303 -2.13 5.01 -2.43
C SER A 303 -1.40 3.96 -1.57
N ALA A 304 -1.43 4.09 -0.24
CA ALA A 304 -0.81 3.15 0.71
C ALA A 304 0.65 2.78 0.36
N ASN A 305 1.46 3.81 0.15
CA ASN A 305 2.88 3.81 -0.23
C ASN A 305 3.25 3.43 -1.66
N VAL A 306 2.31 2.96 -2.48
CA VAL A 306 2.54 2.68 -3.92
C VAL A 306 2.56 3.94 -4.76
N LYS A 307 3.29 3.93 -5.88
CA LYS A 307 3.22 4.98 -6.91
C LYS A 307 1.94 4.85 -7.73
N ASN A 308 1.87 3.81 -8.56
CA ASN A 308 0.68 3.34 -9.25
C ASN A 308 0.75 1.82 -9.42
N ILE A 309 -0.35 1.18 -9.78
CA ILE A 309 -0.48 -0.28 -9.63
C ILE A 309 0.35 -1.03 -10.68
N GLU A 310 0.46 -0.51 -11.90
CA GLU A 310 1.33 -1.08 -12.95
C GLU A 310 2.81 -1.07 -12.55
N ASN A 311 3.33 0.04 -12.02
CA ASN A 311 4.72 0.12 -11.57
C ASN A 311 5.02 -0.79 -10.38
N GLU A 312 4.05 -1.03 -9.49
CA GLU A 312 4.23 -1.94 -8.36
C GLU A 312 4.27 -3.41 -8.81
N ILE A 313 3.40 -3.79 -9.75
CA ILE A 313 3.44 -5.12 -10.40
C ILE A 313 4.81 -5.32 -11.06
N ASN A 314 5.26 -4.37 -11.88
CA ASN A 314 6.50 -4.49 -12.63
C ASN A 314 7.73 -4.54 -11.71
N GLN A 315 7.82 -3.68 -10.68
CA GLN A 315 8.92 -3.75 -9.69
C GLN A 315 8.89 -5.04 -8.87
N THR A 316 7.70 -5.55 -8.54
CA THR A 316 7.53 -6.83 -7.85
C THR A 316 7.97 -8.02 -8.72
N LEU A 317 7.68 -7.98 -10.02
CA LEU A 317 8.16 -8.96 -11.01
C LEU A 317 9.68 -8.87 -11.20
N ASP A 318 10.24 -7.69 -11.47
CA ASP A 318 11.68 -7.48 -11.70
C ASP A 318 12.52 -7.86 -10.46
N GLY A 319 12.04 -7.51 -9.26
CA GLY A 319 12.65 -7.94 -8.00
C GLY A 319 12.62 -9.46 -7.77
N SER A 320 11.69 -10.18 -8.41
CA SER A 320 11.72 -11.65 -8.45
C SER A 320 12.66 -12.17 -9.55
N ALA A 321 12.71 -11.52 -10.72
CA ALA A 321 13.56 -11.91 -11.85
C ALA A 321 15.06 -11.83 -11.51
N GLN A 322 15.46 -10.84 -10.71
CA GLN A 322 16.83 -10.74 -10.17
C GLN A 322 17.21 -11.88 -9.19
N ASN A 323 16.25 -12.67 -8.70
CA ASN A 323 16.49 -13.89 -7.94
C ASN A 323 16.41 -15.18 -8.80
N THR A 324 16.25 -15.06 -10.12
CA THR A 324 16.15 -16.21 -11.06
C THR A 324 17.22 -16.21 -12.17
N SER A 325 18.11 -15.20 -12.16
CA SER A 325 19.09 -14.97 -13.24
C SER A 325 20.54 -15.32 -12.87
N ASP A 326 20.78 -15.83 -11.66
CA ASP A 326 22.02 -16.48 -11.23
C ASP A 326 21.72 -17.84 -10.57
N ASP A 327 22.72 -18.71 -10.59
CA ASP A 327 22.75 -20.11 -10.16
C ASP A 327 21.85 -20.49 -8.95
N PRO A 328 21.01 -21.55 -9.02
CA PRO A 328 20.31 -22.11 -7.86
C PRO A 328 21.24 -22.52 -6.69
N ALA A 329 22.55 -22.63 -6.93
CA ALA A 329 23.56 -22.78 -5.89
C ALA A 329 23.64 -21.54 -4.97
N ALA A 330 23.00 -21.67 -3.80
CA ALA A 330 23.20 -20.90 -2.57
C ALA A 330 22.44 -19.57 -2.40
N SER A 331 21.12 -19.67 -2.16
CA SER A 331 20.45 -18.89 -1.11
C SER A 331 19.43 -19.70 -0.27
N GLY A 332 19.73 -20.99 -0.03
CA GLY A 332 18.93 -21.86 0.85
C GLY A 332 19.53 -22.01 2.25
N THR A 333 19.58 -20.94 3.06
CA THR A 333 20.27 -20.94 4.37
C THR A 333 19.35 -20.92 5.59
N ASP A 334 18.04 -21.14 5.41
CA ASP A 334 17.13 -21.55 6.50
C ASP A 334 16.21 -22.72 6.07
N GLY A 335 16.74 -23.57 5.17
CA GLY A 335 16.11 -24.84 4.79
C GLY A 335 16.12 -25.82 5.96
N SER A 336 15.04 -25.83 6.74
CA SER A 336 14.82 -26.79 7.82
C SER A 336 14.88 -28.21 7.28
N GLN A 337 15.88 -29.00 7.70
CA GLN A 337 16.04 -30.39 7.26
C GLN A 337 14.93 -31.27 7.85
N THR A 338 13.79 -31.30 7.16
CA THR A 338 12.66 -32.18 7.45
C THR A 338 12.97 -33.61 7.01
N THR A 339 12.16 -34.57 7.48
CA THR A 339 12.24 -35.99 7.09
C THR A 339 11.25 -36.36 6.00
N SER A 340 10.52 -35.38 5.46
CA SER A 340 9.54 -35.50 4.38
C SER A 340 9.41 -34.15 3.67
N ILE A 341 8.99 -34.15 2.40
CA ILE A 341 8.55 -32.93 1.70
C ILE A 341 7.16 -32.43 2.14
N ASP A 342 6.46 -33.15 3.01
CA ASP A 342 5.20 -32.73 3.63
C ASP A 342 5.18 -31.25 4.06
N MET A 343 4.34 -30.43 3.41
CA MET A 343 4.13 -29.02 3.76
C MET A 343 2.64 -28.64 3.68
N THR A 344 2.29 -27.51 4.29
CA THR A 344 0.93 -26.96 4.29
C THR A 344 1.01 -25.45 4.41
N THR A 345 0.44 -24.76 3.43
CA THR A 345 0.37 -23.31 3.33
C THR A 345 -1.08 -22.85 3.55
N THR A 346 -1.37 -21.58 3.32
CA THR A 346 -2.76 -21.09 3.24
C THR A 346 -3.48 -21.63 1.99
N ASN A 347 -2.74 -21.93 0.92
CA ASN A 347 -3.30 -22.18 -0.41
C ASN A 347 -3.30 -23.66 -0.81
N PHE A 348 -2.39 -24.47 -0.26
CA PHE A 348 -2.32 -25.90 -0.57
C PHE A 348 -1.70 -26.75 0.55
N GLN A 349 -1.85 -28.06 0.45
CA GLN A 349 -1.10 -29.06 1.21
C GLN A 349 -0.53 -30.11 0.26
N ILE A 350 0.69 -30.58 0.53
CA ILE A 350 1.22 -31.82 -0.06
C ILE A 350 1.60 -32.83 1.03
N ARG A 351 1.39 -34.11 0.73
CA ARG A 351 1.75 -35.26 1.57
C ARG A 351 2.52 -36.28 0.75
N TYR A 352 3.78 -36.54 1.08
CA TYR A 352 4.56 -37.56 0.37
C TYR A 352 3.97 -38.95 0.60
N THR A 353 3.75 -39.72 -0.48
CA THR A 353 3.18 -41.07 -0.38
C THR A 353 4.17 -42.17 -0.74
N ARG A 354 4.86 -42.06 -1.88
CA ARG A 354 5.83 -43.07 -2.37
C ARG A 354 6.76 -42.50 -3.45
N HIS A 355 7.77 -43.27 -3.81
CA HIS A 355 8.51 -43.12 -5.06
C HIS A 355 8.73 -44.48 -5.72
N GLN A 356 9.10 -44.49 -7.00
CA GLN A 356 9.57 -45.68 -7.72
C GLN A 356 10.50 -45.30 -8.88
N THR A 357 11.38 -46.20 -9.31
CA THR A 357 12.23 -46.01 -10.49
C THR A 357 11.68 -46.77 -11.70
N THR A 358 11.58 -46.10 -12.86
CA THR A 358 11.25 -46.71 -14.16
C THR A 358 12.20 -46.17 -15.24
N ASN A 359 11.86 -46.24 -16.54
CA ASN A 359 12.59 -45.57 -17.61
C ASN A 359 11.76 -44.44 -18.24
N ASP A 360 12.43 -43.53 -18.95
CA ASP A 360 11.79 -42.61 -19.89
C ASP A 360 11.47 -43.28 -21.24
N TYR A 361 10.75 -42.59 -22.12
CA TYR A 361 10.46 -43.05 -23.49
C TYR A 361 11.71 -43.29 -24.37
N ALA A 362 12.91 -42.83 -23.96
CA ALA A 362 14.18 -43.10 -24.63
C ALA A 362 14.96 -44.28 -24.02
N GLY A 363 14.49 -44.84 -22.90
CA GLY A 363 15.09 -45.96 -22.18
C GLY A 363 16.12 -45.56 -21.10
N ASN A 364 16.20 -44.29 -20.71
CA ASN A 364 17.05 -43.82 -19.61
C ASN A 364 16.34 -43.99 -18.26
N PRO A 365 17.03 -44.30 -17.14
CA PRO A 365 16.40 -44.40 -15.83
C PRO A 365 15.77 -43.07 -15.36
N CYS A 366 14.60 -43.14 -14.75
CA CYS A 366 13.93 -42.00 -14.14
C CYS A 366 13.28 -42.35 -12.79
N LEU A 367 13.08 -41.33 -11.96
CA LEU A 367 12.43 -41.39 -10.66
C LEU A 367 11.03 -40.79 -10.76
N LEU A 368 10.02 -41.55 -10.34
CA LEU A 368 8.66 -41.10 -10.14
C LEU A 368 8.42 -40.79 -8.66
N VAL A 369 8.03 -39.58 -8.34
CA VAL A 369 7.73 -39.09 -6.99
C VAL A 369 6.23 -38.85 -6.87
N TYR A 370 5.59 -39.50 -5.90
CA TYR A 370 4.15 -39.40 -5.66
C TYR A 370 3.85 -38.68 -4.35
N TYR A 371 2.90 -37.77 -4.41
CA TYR A 371 2.35 -37.06 -3.26
C TYR A 371 0.86 -36.79 -3.46
N ASP A 372 0.10 -36.77 -2.37
CA ASP A 372 -1.27 -36.28 -2.42
C ASP A 372 -1.24 -34.75 -2.31
N TYR A 373 -1.87 -34.06 -3.26
CA TYR A 373 -2.04 -32.60 -3.30
C TYR A 373 -3.48 -32.25 -2.94
N THR A 374 -3.65 -31.32 -1.99
CA THR A 374 -4.94 -30.74 -1.61
C THR A 374 -4.93 -29.25 -1.93
N ASN A 375 -5.90 -28.79 -2.73
CA ASN A 375 -6.14 -27.35 -2.90
C ASN A 375 -6.86 -26.82 -1.64
N LEU A 376 -6.27 -25.84 -0.96
CA LEU A 376 -6.84 -25.17 0.23
C LEU A 376 -7.31 -23.73 -0.05
N SER A 377 -7.03 -23.20 -1.24
CA SER A 377 -7.41 -21.85 -1.65
C SER A 377 -8.92 -21.72 -1.93
N SER A 378 -9.38 -20.49 -2.17
CA SER A 378 -10.77 -20.17 -2.50
C SER A 378 -11.15 -20.42 -3.97
N VAL A 379 -10.19 -20.77 -4.83
CA VAL A 379 -10.31 -20.85 -6.29
C VAL A 379 -9.73 -22.17 -6.84
N PRO A 380 -10.08 -22.60 -8.06
CA PRO A 380 -9.43 -23.75 -8.68
C PRO A 380 -7.93 -23.50 -8.95
N SER A 381 -7.10 -24.50 -8.72
CA SER A 381 -5.63 -24.43 -8.86
C SER A 381 -5.03 -25.80 -9.23
N SER A 382 -3.76 -25.86 -9.57
CA SER A 382 -3.06 -27.11 -9.90
C SER A 382 -1.74 -27.26 -9.13
N ALA A 383 -1.27 -28.50 -9.00
CA ALA A 383 0.02 -28.77 -8.37
C ALA A 383 1.20 -28.13 -9.13
N MET A 384 1.10 -27.96 -10.45
CA MET A 384 2.09 -27.25 -11.27
C MET A 384 2.20 -25.75 -10.93
N VAL A 385 1.12 -25.09 -10.52
CA VAL A 385 1.13 -23.67 -10.18
C VAL A 385 1.57 -23.44 -8.72
N ASP A 386 1.10 -24.30 -7.80
CA ASP A 386 1.31 -24.10 -6.37
C ASP A 386 2.61 -24.73 -5.82
N VAL A 387 3.12 -25.81 -6.42
CA VAL A 387 4.20 -26.63 -5.84
C VAL A 387 5.48 -26.53 -6.66
N SER A 388 6.49 -25.86 -6.10
CA SER A 388 7.87 -26.06 -6.55
C SER A 388 8.37 -27.40 -6.01
N LEU A 389 8.85 -28.30 -6.88
CA LEU A 389 9.50 -29.55 -6.48
C LEU A 389 10.76 -29.75 -7.32
N SER A 390 11.91 -29.70 -6.65
CA SER A 390 13.22 -29.98 -7.25
C SER A 390 13.77 -31.28 -6.71
N ALA A 391 14.38 -32.09 -7.59
CA ALA A 391 15.13 -33.27 -7.21
C ALA A 391 16.62 -33.05 -7.50
N TYR A 392 17.49 -33.42 -6.55
CA TYR A 392 18.94 -33.29 -6.65
C TYR A 392 19.61 -34.65 -6.48
N GLN A 393 20.57 -34.97 -7.35
CA GLN A 393 21.41 -36.16 -7.25
C GLN A 393 22.88 -35.75 -7.38
N ASN A 394 23.72 -36.12 -6.41
CA ASN A 394 25.13 -35.69 -6.32
C ASN A 394 25.27 -34.16 -6.49
N ASP A 395 24.49 -33.40 -5.71
CA ASP A 395 24.39 -31.93 -5.70
C ASP A 395 23.99 -31.27 -7.05
N THR A 396 23.60 -32.08 -8.04
CA THR A 396 23.16 -31.62 -9.37
C THR A 396 21.63 -31.71 -9.47
N VAL A 397 20.96 -30.65 -9.93
CA VAL A 397 19.51 -30.66 -10.16
C VAL A 397 19.14 -31.61 -11.31
N LEU A 398 18.09 -32.40 -11.13
CA LEU A 398 17.58 -33.34 -12.13
C LEU A 398 16.55 -32.66 -13.04
N SER A 399 16.67 -32.89 -14.35
CA SER A 399 15.67 -32.46 -15.33
C SER A 399 14.38 -33.29 -15.20
N ALA A 400 13.24 -32.69 -15.57
CA ALA A 400 11.99 -33.42 -15.74
C ALA A 400 12.12 -34.53 -16.81
N ALA A 401 11.46 -35.66 -16.56
CA ALA A 401 11.42 -36.82 -17.45
C ALA A 401 10.00 -37.05 -18.00
N ILE A 402 9.89 -37.75 -19.13
CA ILE A 402 8.62 -38.29 -19.63
C ILE A 402 8.70 -39.82 -19.53
N PRO A 403 8.06 -40.43 -18.51
CA PRO A 403 8.22 -41.86 -18.23
C PRO A 403 7.55 -42.76 -19.26
N ASP A 404 8.03 -43.99 -19.40
CA ASP A 404 7.42 -45.02 -20.26
C ASP A 404 6.08 -45.59 -19.73
N THR A 405 5.73 -45.24 -18.49
CA THR A 405 4.51 -45.67 -17.78
C THR A 405 3.35 -44.69 -17.94
N ASN A 406 2.18 -45.20 -18.35
CA ASN A 406 0.91 -44.47 -18.26
C ASN A 406 0.35 -44.57 -16.83
N ASP A 407 0.28 -43.46 -16.11
CA ASP A 407 -0.24 -43.35 -14.73
C ASP A 407 -1.01 -42.04 -14.59
N ASP A 408 -2.32 -42.12 -14.31
CA ASP A 408 -3.25 -41.00 -14.23
C ASP A 408 -2.78 -39.88 -13.26
N ALA A 409 -1.92 -40.22 -12.28
CA ALA A 409 -1.33 -39.24 -11.36
C ALA A 409 -0.36 -38.25 -12.04
N LEU A 410 0.18 -38.58 -13.23
CA LEU A 410 0.99 -37.66 -14.03
C LEU A 410 0.12 -36.54 -14.61
N ASP A 411 -1.08 -36.87 -15.12
CA ASP A 411 -2.03 -35.90 -15.66
C ASP A 411 -2.53 -34.94 -14.55
N HIS A 412 -2.71 -35.44 -13.33
CA HIS A 412 -3.09 -34.63 -12.16
C HIS A 412 -2.07 -33.53 -11.77
N TYR A 413 -0.83 -33.56 -12.29
CA TYR A 413 0.13 -32.47 -12.04
C TYR A 413 -0.33 -31.14 -12.66
N MET A 414 -0.89 -31.20 -13.88
CA MET A 414 -1.36 -30.04 -14.63
C MET A 414 -2.88 -29.82 -14.54
N ALA A 415 -3.63 -30.78 -14.01
CA ALA A 415 -5.09 -30.71 -13.89
C ALA A 415 -5.56 -29.61 -12.93
N GLU A 416 -6.70 -28.99 -13.25
CA GLU A 416 -7.39 -28.04 -12.38
C GLU A 416 -8.16 -28.79 -11.27
N ILE A 417 -7.81 -28.52 -10.01
CA ILE A 417 -8.34 -29.16 -8.81
C ILE A 417 -9.20 -28.16 -8.04
N GLN A 418 -10.42 -28.53 -7.66
CA GLN A 418 -11.36 -27.59 -7.04
C GLN A 418 -11.04 -27.34 -5.54
N PRO A 419 -11.47 -26.20 -4.97
CA PRO A 419 -11.29 -25.89 -3.54
C PRO A 419 -11.69 -27.02 -2.59
N GLY A 420 -10.75 -27.47 -1.77
CA GLY A 420 -10.93 -28.54 -0.78
C GLY A 420 -10.83 -29.97 -1.33
N GLU A 421 -10.65 -30.17 -2.64
CA GLU A 421 -10.41 -31.50 -3.21
C GLU A 421 -8.98 -31.98 -2.96
N THR A 422 -8.75 -33.28 -3.11
CA THR A 422 -7.44 -33.92 -2.97
C THR A 422 -7.25 -34.97 -4.04
N VAL A 423 -6.11 -34.91 -4.75
CA VAL A 423 -5.72 -35.85 -5.80
C VAL A 423 -4.30 -36.37 -5.54
N SER A 424 -4.01 -37.57 -6.03
CA SER A 424 -2.64 -38.10 -6.01
C SER A 424 -1.92 -37.65 -7.28
N VAL A 425 -0.79 -36.97 -7.11
CA VAL A 425 0.03 -36.36 -8.16
C VAL A 425 1.35 -37.10 -8.28
N CYS A 426 1.87 -37.21 -9.50
CA CYS A 426 3.17 -37.77 -9.81
C CYS A 426 4.02 -36.73 -10.57
N GLN A 427 5.27 -36.56 -10.16
CA GLN A 427 6.30 -35.86 -10.95
C GLN A 427 7.45 -36.82 -11.28
N ALA A 428 8.05 -36.64 -12.46
CA ALA A 428 9.06 -37.53 -13.02
C ALA A 428 10.39 -36.80 -13.26
N PHE A 429 11.50 -37.36 -12.80
CA PHE A 429 12.85 -36.77 -12.89
C PHE A 429 13.84 -37.74 -13.52
N SER A 430 14.67 -37.29 -14.45
CA SER A 430 15.71 -38.10 -15.09
C SER A 430 16.84 -38.37 -14.11
N LEU A 431 17.28 -39.64 -13.96
CA LEU A 431 18.36 -40.01 -13.04
C LEU A 431 19.72 -39.99 -13.75
N ASN A 432 20.74 -39.48 -13.05
CA ASN A 432 22.13 -39.52 -13.52
C ASN A 432 22.79 -40.88 -13.17
N ASP A 433 22.53 -41.39 -11.96
CA ASP A 433 22.99 -42.71 -11.51
C ASP A 433 22.05 -43.31 -10.43
N THR A 434 22.53 -44.25 -9.61
CA THR A 434 21.76 -44.97 -8.58
C THR A 434 22.03 -44.48 -7.14
N SER A 435 22.62 -43.30 -6.97
CA SER A 435 22.79 -42.66 -5.65
C SER A 435 21.47 -42.12 -5.10
N ASP A 436 21.48 -41.78 -3.81
CA ASP A 436 20.35 -41.14 -3.15
C ASP A 436 19.93 -39.84 -3.86
N VAL A 437 18.63 -39.55 -3.85
CA VAL A 437 18.07 -38.31 -4.40
C VAL A 437 17.52 -37.45 -3.27
N THR A 438 17.93 -36.19 -3.20
CA THR A 438 17.37 -35.20 -2.28
C THR A 438 16.26 -34.44 -2.98
N LEU A 439 15.02 -34.62 -2.53
CA LEU A 439 13.90 -33.76 -2.90
C LEU A 439 13.92 -32.48 -2.05
N VAL A 440 13.59 -31.36 -2.67
CA VAL A 440 13.27 -30.09 -2.03
C VAL A 440 11.94 -29.61 -2.59
N ALA A 441 10.95 -29.39 -1.73
CA ALA A 441 9.66 -28.83 -2.08
C ALA A 441 9.47 -27.44 -1.48
N GLY A 442 8.64 -26.62 -2.11
CA GLY A 442 8.30 -25.26 -1.67
C GLY A 442 7.12 -24.68 -2.45
N GLU A 443 6.83 -23.41 -2.22
CA GLU A 443 5.77 -22.69 -2.95
C GLU A 443 6.23 -22.28 -4.35
N GLY A 444 5.43 -22.61 -5.38
CA GLY A 444 5.74 -22.37 -6.79
C GLY A 444 5.91 -20.89 -7.14
N LEU A 445 5.11 -20.03 -6.52
CA LEU A 445 5.18 -18.57 -6.64
C LEU A 445 5.33 -17.97 -5.23
N SER A 446 6.51 -17.44 -4.91
CA SER A 446 6.80 -16.74 -3.66
C SER A 446 7.90 -15.69 -3.84
N PHE A 447 7.87 -14.61 -3.05
CA PHE A 447 8.93 -13.60 -3.03
C PHE A 447 9.85 -13.79 -1.82
N GLY A 448 11.16 -13.70 -2.03
CA GLY A 448 12.17 -13.85 -0.97
C GLY A 448 12.50 -15.29 -0.57
N GLY A 449 12.05 -16.30 -1.32
CA GLY A 449 12.30 -17.71 -1.05
C GLY A 449 11.38 -18.27 0.03
N GLY A 450 10.16 -18.68 -0.37
CA GLY A 450 9.15 -19.23 0.54
C GLY A 450 9.59 -20.50 1.28
N ALA A 451 8.78 -20.92 2.26
CA ALA A 451 9.12 -22.03 3.15
C ALA A 451 9.36 -23.34 2.38
N THR A 452 10.56 -23.91 2.53
CA THR A 452 10.94 -25.17 1.89
C THR A 452 11.03 -26.34 2.86
N THR A 453 10.79 -27.54 2.33
CA THR A 453 10.92 -28.83 3.02
C THR A 453 11.82 -29.76 2.20
N SER A 454 12.49 -30.71 2.86
CA SER A 454 13.46 -31.61 2.21
C SER A 454 13.21 -33.08 2.52
N GLN A 455 13.61 -33.98 1.63
CA GLN A 455 13.58 -35.42 1.88
C GLN A 455 14.65 -36.16 1.07
N VAL A 456 15.50 -36.95 1.74
CA VAL A 456 16.44 -37.85 1.06
C VAL A 456 15.76 -39.19 0.79
N LEU A 457 15.65 -39.55 -0.49
CA LEU A 457 15.13 -40.83 -0.97
C LEU A 457 16.28 -41.82 -1.22
N LYS A 458 16.07 -43.07 -0.80
CA LYS A 458 16.97 -44.20 -1.05
C LYS A 458 16.45 -44.99 -2.25
N LEU A 459 17.27 -45.12 -3.30
CA LEU A 459 16.90 -45.87 -4.51
C LEU A 459 17.19 -47.39 -4.43
N GLN A 460 17.41 -47.94 -3.22
CA GLN A 460 17.79 -49.34 -2.96
C GLN A 460 17.12 -49.89 -1.68
#